data_AF-A0A4Y2UB80-F1
#
_entry.id   AF-A0A4Y2UB80-F1
#
_cell.length_a   1.000
_cell.length_b   1.000
_cell.length_c   1.000
_cell.angle_alpha   90.00
_cell.angle_beta   90.00
_cell.angle_gamma   90.00
#
_symmetry.space_group_name_H-M   'P 1'
#
loop_
_entity.id
_entity.type
_entity.pdbx_description
1 polymer ?
#
loop_
_entity_poly.entity_id
_entity_poly.type
_entity_poly.pdbx_seq_one_letter_code
_entity_poly.pdbx_strand_id
1 'polypeptide(L)'
;MSKLLGCSFDDTKKLKTSFIYPSDENNENKSIAVIPDPPHMLKLIRNTLDEKKSLFSTDLIDWKYIEALHKLQQIEKFHLANQLLASHINFTKRKMKVQLAAQFFSLSIADTIEYCNVKLKLKEFENSEETVEFLRIFNDLFDLLNSKSVWQSGLKRAISKENAKTCFDFLHKAELCIHNLKENRNGPSILQSRRKTGFLGFLICAQCLRSIVNRLVCCKDPVLIYFPAYKLSQDHIELLFSLIRFHGGSNDNPTARQFRAACRKLLINSEIKSAVT
;
A
#
# COMPACT_ATOMS: atom_id res chain seq x y z
N MET A 1 11.71 -11.97 12.72
CA MET A 1 10.84 -11.55 13.84
C MET A 1 9.47 -12.22 13.76
N SER A 2 8.66 -12.04 12.71
CA SER A 2 7.34 -12.68 12.58
C SER A 2 7.35 -14.21 12.74
N LYS A 3 8.35 -14.90 12.16
CA LYS A 3 8.53 -16.36 12.35
C LYS A 3 8.73 -16.76 13.81
N LEU A 4 9.42 -15.93 14.60
CA LEU A 4 9.64 -16.18 16.04
C LEU A 4 8.36 -16.01 16.86
N LEU A 5 7.42 -15.20 16.37
CA LEU A 5 6.09 -15.03 16.97
C LEU A 5 5.11 -16.11 16.52
N GLY A 6 5.54 -17.08 15.70
CA GLY A 6 4.70 -18.18 15.22
C GLY A 6 3.92 -17.88 13.95
N CYS A 7 4.16 -16.75 13.26
CA CYS A 7 3.62 -16.48 11.93
C CYS A 7 4.39 -17.24 10.84
N SER A 8 3.72 -17.63 9.76
CA SER A 8 4.34 -18.29 8.61
C SER A 8 3.87 -17.68 7.30
N PHE A 9 4.82 -17.31 6.45
CA PHE A 9 4.58 -16.68 5.14
C PHE A 9 5.14 -17.52 3.99
N ASP A 10 5.55 -18.76 4.27
CA ASP A 10 6.22 -19.62 3.29
C ASP A 10 5.23 -20.19 2.26
N ASP A 11 4.01 -20.56 2.70
CA ASP A 11 2.90 -20.93 1.81
C ASP A 11 1.98 -19.72 1.57
N THR A 12 2.02 -19.17 0.37
CA THR A 12 1.20 -18.00 0.01
C THR A 12 -0.30 -18.30 -0.07
N LYS A 13 -0.71 -19.58 -0.17
CA LYS A 13 -2.13 -19.98 -0.16
C LYS A 13 -2.65 -20.18 1.27
N LYS A 14 -1.76 -20.43 2.22
CA LYS A 14 -2.09 -20.66 3.65
C LYS A 14 -1.20 -19.81 4.54
N LEU A 15 -1.32 -18.51 4.38
CA LEU A 15 -0.59 -17.55 5.20
C LEU A 15 -1.09 -17.60 6.64
N LYS A 16 -0.16 -17.70 7.60
CA LYS A 16 -0.42 -17.54 9.04
C LYS A 16 0.06 -16.16 9.45
N THR A 17 -0.85 -15.19 9.45
CA THR A 17 -0.56 -13.76 9.62
C THR A 17 -0.78 -13.21 11.03
N SER A 18 -1.16 -14.07 11.96
CA SER A 18 -1.40 -13.71 13.35
C SER A 18 -0.83 -14.74 14.32
N PHE A 19 -0.73 -14.33 15.57
CA PHE A 19 -0.34 -15.15 16.70
C PHE A 19 -1.21 -14.85 17.92
N ILE A 20 -1.21 -15.74 18.90
CA ILE A 20 -2.04 -15.61 20.12
C ILE A 20 -1.33 -14.69 21.11
N TYR A 21 -2.08 -13.84 21.79
CA TYR A 21 -1.54 -12.99 22.85
C TYR A 21 -0.95 -13.84 24.00
N PRO A 22 0.32 -13.63 24.42
CA PRO A 22 1.01 -14.52 25.35
C PRO A 22 0.38 -14.67 26.75
N SER A 23 -0.39 -13.69 27.23
CA SER A 23 -0.95 -13.73 28.60
C SER A 23 -2.38 -14.28 28.71
N ASP A 24 -2.96 -14.76 27.61
CA ASP A 24 -4.32 -15.33 27.57
C ASP A 24 -4.38 -16.49 26.56
N GLU A 25 -3.74 -17.61 26.88
CA GLU A 25 -3.66 -18.79 25.99
C GLU A 25 -5.04 -19.43 25.70
N ASN A 26 -6.04 -19.19 26.55
CA ASN A 26 -7.36 -19.80 26.46
C ASN A 26 -8.41 -18.97 25.69
N ASN A 27 -8.04 -17.83 25.09
CA ASN A 27 -9.00 -16.94 24.45
C ASN A 27 -8.63 -16.65 22.98
N GLU A 28 -9.16 -17.46 22.05
CA GLU A 28 -8.98 -17.29 20.59
C GLU A 28 -9.35 -15.88 20.09
N ASN A 29 -10.17 -15.15 20.84
CA ASN A 29 -10.57 -13.78 20.54
C ASN A 29 -9.44 -12.74 20.65
N LYS A 30 -8.25 -13.10 21.15
CA LYS A 30 -7.10 -12.20 21.32
C LYS A 30 -5.93 -12.51 20.37
N SER A 31 -6.22 -12.78 19.10
CA SER A 31 -5.18 -12.85 18.07
C SER A 31 -4.59 -11.47 17.75
N ILE A 32 -3.27 -11.40 17.60
CA ILE A 32 -2.52 -10.23 17.15
C ILE A 32 -2.12 -10.44 15.70
N ALA A 33 -2.57 -9.54 14.83
CA ALA A 33 -2.20 -9.54 13.41
C ALA A 33 -0.84 -8.86 13.21
N VAL A 34 0.01 -9.44 12.38
CA VAL A 34 1.28 -8.85 11.94
C VAL A 34 1.09 -8.24 10.56
N ILE A 35 1.13 -6.92 10.50
CA ILE A 35 0.81 -6.17 9.27
C ILE A 35 2.05 -5.44 8.76
N PRO A 36 2.53 -5.75 7.55
CA PRO A 36 3.49 -4.93 6.83
C PRO A 36 2.91 -3.56 6.50
N ASP A 37 3.74 -2.52 6.44
CA ASP A 37 3.25 -1.18 6.12
C ASP A 37 2.88 -1.05 4.62
N PRO A 38 1.61 -0.76 4.27
CA PRO A 38 1.14 -0.71 2.88
C PRO A 38 1.86 0.34 2.00
N PRO A 39 2.10 1.58 2.47
CA PRO A 39 2.94 2.56 1.75
C PRO A 39 4.29 1.98 1.31
N HIS A 40 4.99 1.27 2.21
CA HIS A 40 6.26 0.61 1.88
C HIS A 40 6.08 -0.54 0.90
N MET A 41 4.99 -1.31 0.97
CA MET A 41 4.71 -2.38 0.01
C MET A 41 4.47 -1.84 -1.40
N LEU A 42 3.69 -0.76 -1.55
CA LEU A 42 3.44 -0.11 -2.84
C LEU A 42 4.74 0.37 -3.50
N LYS A 43 5.62 0.98 -2.69
CA LYS A 43 6.96 1.39 -3.12
C LYS A 43 7.80 0.21 -3.65
N LEU A 44 7.75 -0.95 -2.98
CA LEU A 44 8.49 -2.14 -3.42
C LEU A 44 7.97 -2.68 -4.76
N ILE A 45 6.65 -2.60 -5.00
CA ILE A 45 6.06 -3.01 -6.27
C ILE A 45 6.47 -2.07 -7.39
N ARG A 46 6.39 -0.73 -7.19
CA ARG A 46 6.91 0.24 -8.17
C ARG A 46 8.37 -0.05 -8.51
N ASN A 47 9.21 -0.26 -7.49
CA ASN A 47 10.64 -0.54 -7.69
C ASN A 47 10.86 -1.84 -8.46
N THR A 48 10.02 -2.86 -8.24
CA THR A 48 10.10 -4.12 -8.98
C THR A 48 9.76 -3.91 -10.45
N LEU A 49 8.69 -3.16 -10.75
CA LEU A 49 8.29 -2.90 -12.12
C LEU A 49 9.33 -2.05 -12.86
N ASP A 50 9.90 -1.04 -12.22
CA ASP A 50 10.99 -0.24 -12.81
C ASP A 50 12.25 -1.08 -13.08
N GLU A 51 12.61 -2.00 -12.18
CA GLU A 51 13.80 -2.83 -12.35
C GLU A 51 13.60 -3.93 -13.41
N LYS A 52 12.44 -4.57 -13.42
CA LYS A 52 12.12 -5.68 -14.32
C LYS A 52 11.66 -5.20 -15.69
N LYS A 53 11.17 -3.95 -15.78
CA LYS A 53 10.54 -3.29 -16.94
C LYS A 53 9.26 -3.94 -17.43
N SER A 54 9.10 -5.24 -17.27
CA SER A 54 7.86 -5.95 -17.53
C SER A 54 7.55 -7.00 -16.48
N LEU A 55 6.25 -7.25 -16.32
CA LEU A 55 5.67 -8.36 -15.57
C LEU A 55 4.65 -9.03 -16.47
N PHE A 56 4.17 -10.20 -16.06
CA PHE A 56 3.17 -10.94 -16.84
C PHE A 56 2.04 -11.41 -15.93
N SER A 57 0.81 -11.32 -16.42
CA SER A 57 -0.40 -11.82 -15.76
C SER A 57 -1.14 -12.72 -16.77
N THR A 58 -2.30 -12.29 -17.27
CA THR A 58 -2.95 -12.81 -18.48
C THR A 58 -2.18 -12.35 -19.72
N ASP A 59 -1.73 -11.10 -19.72
CA ASP A 59 -0.88 -10.49 -20.74
C ASP A 59 0.27 -9.68 -20.13
N LEU A 60 1.00 -8.94 -20.98
CA LEU A 60 2.17 -8.15 -20.64
C LEU A 60 1.78 -6.87 -19.87
N ILE A 61 2.40 -6.71 -18.71
CA ILE A 61 2.41 -5.45 -17.94
C ILE A 61 3.73 -4.77 -18.24
N ASP A 62 3.70 -3.61 -18.87
CA ASP A 62 4.91 -3.01 -19.45
C ASP A 62 5.13 -1.57 -18.97
N TRP A 63 6.33 -1.31 -18.45
CA TRP A 63 6.79 0.01 -18.04
C TRP A 63 6.83 1.01 -19.22
N LYS A 64 6.96 0.53 -20.46
CA LYS A 64 7.02 1.38 -21.65
C LYS A 64 5.83 2.33 -21.76
N TYR A 65 4.63 1.94 -21.31
CA TYR A 65 3.44 2.79 -21.42
C TYR A 65 3.53 4.03 -20.53
N ILE A 66 4.25 3.94 -19.41
CA ILE A 66 4.52 5.09 -18.53
C ILE A 66 5.52 6.04 -19.18
N GLU A 67 6.57 5.49 -19.81
CA GLU A 67 7.57 6.30 -20.53
C GLU A 67 6.96 6.97 -21.76
N ALA A 68 6.13 6.26 -22.52
CA ALA A 68 5.37 6.80 -23.65
C ALA A 68 4.42 7.91 -23.21
N LEU A 69 3.68 7.71 -22.11
CA LEU A 69 2.81 8.75 -21.58
C LEU A 69 3.58 10.01 -21.18
N HIS A 70 4.71 9.84 -20.47
CA HIS A 70 5.53 10.98 -20.11
C HIS A 70 6.08 11.71 -21.33
N LYS A 71 6.56 10.98 -22.34
CA LYS A 71 7.06 11.55 -23.61
C LYS A 71 5.96 12.32 -24.35
N LEU A 72 4.76 11.76 -24.46
CA LEU A 72 3.60 12.42 -25.06
C LEU A 72 3.31 13.76 -24.36
N GLN A 73 3.26 13.77 -23.03
CA GLN A 73 3.03 14.99 -22.25
C GLN A 73 4.13 16.05 -22.41
N GLN A 74 5.38 15.64 -22.64
CA GLN A 74 6.47 16.57 -22.93
C GLN A 74 6.36 17.17 -24.33
N ILE A 75 6.00 16.35 -25.33
CA ILE A 75 5.83 16.79 -26.72
C ILE A 75 4.68 17.79 -26.82
N GLU A 76 3.52 17.44 -26.24
CA GLU A 76 2.32 18.27 -26.27
C GLU A 76 2.40 19.48 -25.31
N LYS A 77 3.41 19.52 -24.43
CA LYS A 77 3.56 20.51 -23.35
C LYS A 77 2.30 20.64 -22.48
N PHE A 78 1.53 19.57 -22.39
CA PHE A 78 0.24 19.50 -21.70
C PHE A 78 0.17 18.23 -20.86
N HIS A 79 -0.40 18.30 -19.66
CA HIS A 79 -0.64 17.14 -18.81
C HIS A 79 -2.12 16.77 -18.84
N LEU A 80 -2.42 15.51 -19.16
CA LEU A 80 -3.77 14.96 -19.19
C LEU A 80 -4.32 14.69 -17.77
N ALA A 81 -4.40 15.76 -16.96
CA ALA A 81 -4.94 15.76 -15.60
C ALA A 81 -4.31 14.73 -14.62
N ASN A 82 -3.09 14.27 -14.89
CA ASN A 82 -2.33 13.38 -14.01
C ASN A 82 -1.07 14.06 -13.46
N GLN A 83 -0.49 13.44 -12.43
CA GLN A 83 0.70 13.96 -11.72
C GLN A 83 2.01 13.32 -12.20
N LEU A 84 2.01 12.65 -13.36
CA LEU A 84 3.20 12.00 -13.88
C LEU A 84 4.23 13.04 -14.32
N LEU A 85 5.42 12.94 -13.73
CA LEU A 85 6.56 13.84 -13.95
C LEU A 85 7.82 13.01 -14.20
N ALA A 86 8.88 13.64 -14.73
CA ALA A 86 10.18 13.00 -14.93
C ALA A 86 10.73 12.35 -13.64
N SER A 87 10.38 12.91 -12.47
CA SER A 87 10.76 12.35 -11.16
C SER A 87 10.11 11.02 -10.81
N HIS A 88 9.09 10.57 -11.56
CA HIS A 88 8.44 9.27 -11.39
C HIS A 88 9.09 8.18 -12.24
N ILE A 89 9.87 8.57 -13.25
CA ILE A 89 10.66 7.66 -14.09
C ILE A 89 12.09 7.62 -13.57
N ASN A 90 12.71 8.80 -13.42
CA ASN A 90 14.07 8.95 -12.92
C ASN A 90 14.10 9.15 -11.40
N PHE A 91 13.57 8.16 -10.66
CA PHE A 91 13.40 8.26 -9.20
C PHE A 91 14.55 7.64 -8.39
N THR A 92 15.70 7.31 -8.97
CA THR A 92 16.81 6.62 -8.28
C THR A 92 17.21 7.30 -6.97
N LYS A 93 17.33 8.64 -6.96
CA LYS A 93 17.64 9.45 -5.76
C LYS A 93 16.44 9.63 -4.81
N ARG A 94 15.23 9.27 -5.25
CA ARG A 94 13.96 9.39 -4.52
C ARG A 94 13.25 8.03 -4.36
N LYS A 95 14.01 6.93 -4.42
CA LYS A 95 13.48 5.55 -4.36
C LYS A 95 12.65 5.29 -3.11
N MET A 96 12.96 5.99 -2.01
CA MET A 96 12.24 5.90 -0.75
C MET A 96 10.96 6.73 -0.67
N LYS A 97 10.72 7.67 -1.60
CA LYS A 97 9.58 8.59 -1.54
C LYS A 97 8.29 7.86 -1.96
N VAL A 98 7.47 7.52 -0.97
CA VAL A 98 6.20 6.79 -1.18
C VAL A 98 5.18 7.61 -1.96
N GLN A 99 5.17 8.93 -1.79
CA GLN A 99 4.31 9.83 -2.57
C GLN A 99 4.44 9.59 -4.09
N LEU A 100 5.67 9.39 -4.58
CA LEU A 100 5.90 9.10 -6.01
C LEU A 100 5.35 7.72 -6.42
N ALA A 101 5.33 6.75 -5.51
CA ALA A 101 4.72 5.45 -5.78
C ALA A 101 3.19 5.54 -5.82
N ALA A 102 2.58 6.25 -4.87
CA ALA A 102 1.14 6.48 -4.86
C ALA A 102 0.67 7.25 -6.10
N GLN A 103 1.42 8.28 -6.52
CA GLN A 103 1.15 9.02 -7.76
C GLN A 103 1.30 8.12 -9.00
N PHE A 104 2.35 7.30 -9.06
CA PHE A 104 2.58 6.35 -10.15
C PHE A 104 1.41 5.37 -10.35
N PHE A 105 0.86 4.84 -9.25
CA PHE A 105 -0.26 3.91 -9.32
C PHE A 105 -1.62 4.60 -9.45
N SER A 106 -1.70 5.93 -9.49
CA SER A 106 -2.99 6.62 -9.42
C SER A 106 -3.94 6.29 -10.59
N LEU A 107 -5.24 6.30 -10.30
CA LEU A 107 -6.29 6.14 -11.33
C LEU A 107 -6.12 7.12 -12.49
N SER A 108 -5.72 8.37 -12.23
CA SER A 108 -5.49 9.36 -13.29
C SER A 108 -4.48 8.91 -14.35
N ILE A 109 -3.43 8.18 -13.95
CA ILE A 109 -2.43 7.66 -14.89
C ILE A 109 -3.03 6.48 -15.66
N ALA A 110 -3.70 5.56 -14.98
CA ALA A 110 -4.35 4.41 -15.60
C ALA A 110 -5.41 4.85 -16.64
N ASP A 111 -6.27 5.79 -16.27
CA ASP A 111 -7.32 6.34 -17.12
C ASP A 111 -6.72 7.09 -18.33
N THR A 112 -5.60 7.77 -18.14
CA THR A 112 -4.92 8.46 -19.25
C THR A 112 -4.35 7.47 -20.25
N ILE A 113 -3.72 6.38 -19.79
CA ILE A 113 -3.19 5.31 -20.66
C ILE A 113 -4.33 4.65 -21.42
N GLU A 114 -5.43 4.30 -20.73
CA GLU A 114 -6.62 3.74 -21.35
C GLU A 114 -7.23 4.69 -22.38
N TYR A 115 -7.30 5.98 -22.09
CA TYR A 115 -7.79 6.99 -23.04
C TYR A 115 -6.91 7.08 -24.29
N CYS A 116 -5.58 7.05 -24.13
CA CYS A 116 -4.63 7.08 -25.25
C CYS A 116 -4.79 5.84 -26.15
N ASN A 117 -5.05 4.68 -25.57
CA ASN A 117 -5.29 3.44 -26.30
C ASN A 117 -6.68 3.43 -26.97
N VAL A 118 -7.75 3.60 -26.19
CA VAL A 118 -9.13 3.37 -26.64
C VAL A 118 -9.70 4.54 -27.46
N LYS A 119 -9.47 5.77 -27.02
CA LYS A 119 -10.09 6.97 -27.63
C LYS A 119 -9.19 7.60 -28.69
N LEU A 120 -7.91 7.78 -28.38
CA LEU A 120 -6.96 8.38 -29.33
C LEU A 120 -6.36 7.35 -30.30
N LYS A 121 -6.44 6.05 -29.99
CA LYS A 121 -5.93 4.95 -30.82
C LYS A 121 -4.46 5.13 -31.20
N LEU A 122 -3.67 5.63 -30.25
CA LEU A 122 -2.24 5.84 -30.44
C LEU A 122 -1.52 4.49 -30.41
N LYS A 123 -0.77 4.19 -31.48
CA LYS A 123 -0.04 2.91 -31.63
C LYS A 123 0.90 2.60 -30.46
N GLU A 124 1.45 3.62 -29.81
CA GLU A 124 2.36 3.46 -28.67
C GLU A 124 1.67 2.85 -27.43
N PHE A 125 0.34 2.91 -27.36
CA PHE A 125 -0.47 2.45 -26.23
C PHE A 125 -1.32 1.22 -26.55
N GLU A 126 -1.15 0.62 -27.73
CA GLU A 126 -1.83 -0.60 -28.13
C GLU A 126 -1.47 -1.76 -27.18
N ASN A 127 -2.46 -2.57 -26.79
CA ASN A 127 -2.31 -3.67 -25.83
C ASN A 127 -1.87 -3.22 -24.41
N SER A 128 -2.36 -2.06 -23.94
CA SER A 128 -2.04 -1.52 -22.61
C SER A 128 -3.03 -1.94 -21.51
N GLU A 129 -4.08 -2.70 -21.84
CA GLU A 129 -5.20 -3.06 -20.97
C GLU A 129 -4.72 -3.74 -19.67
N GLU A 130 -3.79 -4.69 -19.76
CA GLU A 130 -3.29 -5.41 -18.58
C GLU A 130 -2.45 -4.49 -17.68
N THR A 131 -1.75 -3.51 -18.26
CA THR A 131 -1.02 -2.50 -17.47
C THR A 131 -1.99 -1.56 -16.77
N VAL A 132 -3.06 -1.13 -17.45
CA VAL A 132 -4.11 -0.28 -16.85
C VAL A 132 -4.78 -1.00 -15.68
N GLU A 133 -5.17 -2.27 -15.86
CA GLU A 133 -5.80 -3.05 -14.79
C GLU A 133 -4.85 -3.27 -13.61
N PHE A 134 -3.57 -3.55 -13.88
CA PHE A 134 -2.55 -3.64 -12.83
C PHE A 134 -2.44 -2.34 -12.02
N LEU A 135 -2.39 -1.17 -12.69
CA LEU A 135 -2.34 0.12 -12.01
C LEU A 135 -3.58 0.35 -11.13
N ARG A 136 -4.78 0.09 -11.67
CA ARG A 136 -6.06 0.23 -10.95
C ARG A 136 -6.13 -0.68 -9.72
N ILE A 137 -5.75 -1.95 -9.85
CA ILE A 137 -5.76 -2.89 -8.72
C ILE A 137 -4.86 -2.41 -7.58
N PHE A 138 -3.63 -1.96 -7.87
CA PHE A 138 -2.72 -1.49 -6.83
C PHE A 138 -3.09 -0.11 -6.26
N ASN A 139 -3.72 0.77 -7.05
CA ASN A 139 -4.36 1.99 -6.54
C ASN A 139 -5.39 1.64 -5.47
N ASP A 140 -6.35 0.81 -5.86
CA ASP A 140 -7.54 0.51 -5.08
C ASP A 140 -7.20 -0.30 -3.83
N LEU A 141 -6.21 -1.18 -3.93
CA LEU A 141 -5.66 -1.91 -2.79
C LEU A 141 -4.96 -0.99 -1.80
N PHE A 142 -4.20 -0.01 -2.29
CA PHE A 142 -3.58 1.00 -1.44
C PHE A 142 -4.62 1.91 -0.80
N ASP A 143 -5.62 2.36 -1.55
CA ASP A 143 -6.71 3.20 -1.06
C ASP A 143 -7.53 2.51 0.04
N LEU A 144 -7.83 1.22 -0.14
CA LEU A 144 -8.51 0.40 0.88
C LEU A 144 -7.70 0.29 2.17
N LEU A 145 -6.41 -0.04 2.04
CA LEU A 145 -5.49 -0.17 3.17
C LEU A 145 -5.10 1.17 3.80
N ASN A 146 -5.45 2.28 3.17
CA ASN A 146 -5.22 3.65 3.63
C ASN A 146 -6.54 4.39 3.89
N SER A 147 -7.64 3.67 4.11
CA SER A 147 -8.96 4.26 4.40
C SER A 147 -8.97 4.99 5.74
N LYS A 148 -9.53 6.22 5.79
CA LYS A 148 -9.40 7.11 6.96
C LYS A 148 -10.71 7.41 7.65
N SER A 149 -11.78 7.65 6.89
CA SER A 149 -13.05 8.11 7.48
C SER A 149 -14.27 7.59 6.74
N VAL A 150 -15.42 7.66 7.40
CA VAL A 150 -16.73 7.28 6.84
C VAL A 150 -17.22 8.21 5.74
N TRP A 151 -16.66 9.42 5.65
CA TRP A 151 -17.03 10.46 4.69
C TRP A 151 -16.32 10.33 3.34
N GLN A 152 -15.31 9.46 3.25
CA GLN A 152 -14.64 9.18 1.99
C GLN A 152 -15.52 8.29 1.10
N SER A 153 -15.29 8.35 -0.21
CA SER A 153 -16.02 7.55 -1.21
C SER A 153 -15.21 6.32 -1.65
N GLY A 154 -15.92 5.34 -2.22
CA GLY A 154 -15.32 4.12 -2.74
C GLY A 154 -14.51 3.35 -1.70
N LEU A 155 -13.37 2.80 -2.12
CA LEU A 155 -12.48 2.01 -1.26
C LEU A 155 -11.69 2.86 -0.25
N LYS A 156 -11.66 4.18 -0.39
CA LYS A 156 -11.08 5.08 0.62
C LYS A 156 -11.96 5.20 1.86
N ARG A 157 -13.25 4.83 1.77
CA ARG A 157 -14.17 4.86 2.90
C ARG A 157 -13.72 3.87 3.97
N ALA A 158 -13.76 4.29 5.24
CA ALA A 158 -13.53 3.38 6.35
C ALA A 158 -14.52 2.20 6.30
N ILE A 159 -14.07 1.03 6.73
CA ILE A 159 -14.78 -0.23 6.50
C ILE A 159 -15.83 -0.42 7.59
N SER A 160 -17.10 -0.38 7.22
CA SER A 160 -18.25 -0.66 8.09
C SER A 160 -18.89 -1.99 7.70
N LYS A 161 -19.87 -2.44 8.49
CA LYS A 161 -20.65 -3.65 8.16
C LYS A 161 -21.36 -3.54 6.80
N GLU A 162 -21.70 -2.32 6.38
CA GLU A 162 -22.41 -2.05 5.11
C GLU A 162 -21.53 -2.32 3.88
N ASN A 163 -20.27 -1.88 3.90
CA ASN A 163 -19.36 -1.97 2.76
C ASN A 163 -18.33 -3.11 2.86
N ALA A 164 -18.30 -3.84 3.99
CA ALA A 164 -17.33 -4.92 4.22
C ALA A 164 -17.34 -5.97 3.11
N LYS A 165 -18.53 -6.36 2.62
CA LYS A 165 -18.65 -7.34 1.51
C LYS A 165 -17.92 -6.85 0.26
N THR A 166 -18.23 -5.63 -0.20
CA THR A 166 -17.56 -5.03 -1.37
C THR A 166 -16.05 -4.92 -1.19
N CYS A 167 -15.60 -4.56 0.02
CA CYS A 167 -14.17 -4.51 0.33
C CYS A 167 -13.53 -5.91 0.26
N PHE A 168 -14.19 -6.94 0.78
CA PHE A 168 -13.66 -8.31 0.78
C PHE A 168 -13.66 -8.93 -0.61
N ASP A 169 -14.69 -8.67 -1.41
CA ASP A 169 -14.77 -9.09 -2.81
C ASP A 169 -13.62 -8.46 -3.62
N PHE A 170 -13.37 -7.16 -3.40
CA PHE A 170 -12.22 -6.49 -4.00
C PHE A 170 -10.88 -7.08 -3.52
N LEU A 171 -10.71 -7.32 -2.21
CA LEU A 171 -9.48 -7.95 -1.71
C LEU A 171 -9.25 -9.31 -2.34
N HIS A 172 -10.31 -10.11 -2.55
CA HIS A 172 -10.21 -11.39 -3.24
C HIS A 172 -9.75 -11.22 -4.70
N LYS A 173 -10.32 -10.26 -5.43
CA LYS A 173 -9.88 -9.90 -6.79
C LYS A 173 -8.39 -9.53 -6.82
N ALA A 174 -7.95 -8.67 -5.89
CA ALA A 174 -6.57 -8.22 -5.80
C ALA A 174 -5.60 -9.38 -5.48
N GLU A 175 -5.98 -10.31 -4.59
CA GLU A 175 -5.20 -11.50 -4.29
C GLU A 175 -5.05 -12.42 -5.50
N LEU A 176 -6.14 -12.66 -6.25
CA LEU A 176 -6.10 -13.45 -7.48
C LEU A 176 -5.14 -12.84 -8.50
N CYS A 177 -5.20 -11.51 -8.69
CA CYS A 177 -4.25 -10.79 -9.53
C CYS A 177 -2.81 -11.05 -9.07
N ILE A 178 -2.52 -10.84 -7.78
CA ILE A 178 -1.16 -11.04 -7.22
C ILE A 178 -0.67 -12.48 -7.42
N HIS A 179 -1.53 -13.48 -7.23
CA HIS A 179 -1.17 -14.89 -7.43
C HIS A 179 -0.87 -15.23 -8.89
N ASN A 180 -1.54 -14.57 -9.84
CA ASN A 180 -1.36 -14.79 -11.27
C ASN A 180 -0.15 -14.05 -11.85
N LEU A 181 0.41 -13.07 -11.13
CA LEU A 181 1.61 -12.35 -11.57
C LEU A 181 2.84 -13.24 -11.64
N LYS A 182 3.61 -13.07 -12.71
CA LYS A 182 4.86 -13.76 -13.04
C LYS A 182 5.93 -12.77 -13.48
N GLU A 183 7.20 -13.17 -13.34
CA GLU A 183 8.33 -12.34 -13.81
C GLU A 183 8.46 -12.32 -15.33
N ASN A 184 7.99 -13.36 -16.03
CA ASN A 184 7.93 -13.44 -17.49
C ASN A 184 6.81 -14.43 -17.89
N ARG A 185 6.47 -14.50 -19.19
CA ARG A 185 5.31 -15.27 -19.70
C ARG A 185 5.26 -16.73 -19.21
N ASN A 186 6.41 -17.40 -19.17
CA ASN A 186 6.51 -18.84 -18.85
C ASN A 186 7.27 -19.14 -17.54
N GLY A 187 7.55 -18.13 -16.74
CA GLY A 187 8.41 -18.26 -15.57
C GLY A 187 7.64 -18.39 -14.27
N PRO A 188 8.39 -18.39 -13.15
CA PRO A 188 7.81 -18.57 -11.85
C PRO A 188 6.91 -17.39 -11.48
N SER A 189 5.98 -17.66 -10.56
CA SER A 189 5.17 -16.61 -9.95
C SER A 189 6.07 -15.55 -9.31
N ILE A 190 5.62 -14.29 -9.35
CA ILE A 190 6.31 -13.18 -8.69
C ILE A 190 6.51 -13.45 -7.19
N LEU A 191 5.63 -14.28 -6.59
CA LEU A 191 5.68 -14.69 -5.18
C LEU A 191 6.82 -15.68 -4.87
N GLN A 192 7.43 -16.28 -5.89
CA GLN A 192 8.63 -17.13 -5.75
C GLN A 192 9.92 -16.37 -6.06
N SER A 193 9.81 -15.16 -6.62
CA SER A 193 10.96 -14.33 -6.98
C SER A 193 11.68 -13.72 -5.77
N ARG A 194 12.88 -13.21 -6.00
CA ARG A 194 13.61 -12.37 -5.02
C ARG A 194 12.93 -11.03 -4.75
N ARG A 195 11.97 -10.61 -5.60
CA ARG A 195 11.23 -9.35 -5.51
C ARG A 195 9.80 -9.52 -4.96
N LYS A 196 9.49 -10.69 -4.38
CA LYS A 196 8.17 -11.03 -3.84
C LYS A 196 7.67 -10.15 -2.70
N THR A 197 8.56 -9.46 -1.97
CA THR A 197 8.23 -8.83 -0.68
C THR A 197 7.06 -7.85 -0.73
N GLY A 198 6.99 -6.98 -1.75
CA GLY A 198 5.88 -6.03 -1.88
C GLY A 198 4.54 -6.74 -2.10
N PHE A 199 4.53 -7.72 -3.00
CA PHE A 199 3.34 -8.51 -3.36
C PHE A 199 2.86 -9.38 -2.20
N LEU A 200 3.78 -10.14 -1.59
CA LEU A 200 3.50 -10.95 -0.41
C LEU A 200 3.01 -10.09 0.76
N GLY A 201 3.59 -8.90 0.93
CA GLY A 201 3.18 -7.97 1.97
C GLY A 201 1.73 -7.52 1.81
N PHE A 202 1.29 -7.25 0.58
CA PHE A 202 -0.12 -6.94 0.31
C PHE A 202 -1.06 -8.13 0.56
N LEU A 203 -0.66 -9.37 0.24
CA LEU A 203 -1.46 -10.57 0.61
C LEU A 203 -1.63 -10.68 2.13
N ILE A 204 -0.55 -10.45 2.88
CA ILE A 204 -0.59 -10.43 4.35
C ILE A 204 -1.53 -9.32 4.85
N CYS A 205 -1.41 -8.10 4.31
CA CYS A 205 -2.27 -6.98 4.65
C CYS A 205 -3.75 -7.29 4.39
N ALA A 206 -4.08 -7.88 3.24
CA ALA A 206 -5.43 -8.26 2.87
C ALA A 206 -6.03 -9.26 3.88
N GLN A 207 -5.30 -10.33 4.20
CA GLN A 207 -5.77 -11.31 5.18
C GLN A 207 -5.92 -10.72 6.59
N CYS A 208 -4.96 -9.92 7.05
CA CYS A 208 -5.04 -9.25 8.34
C CYS A 208 -6.24 -8.30 8.40
N LEU A 209 -6.46 -7.50 7.36
CA LEU A 209 -7.58 -6.57 7.30
C LEU A 209 -8.92 -7.32 7.39
N ARG A 210 -9.10 -8.40 6.62
CA ARG A 210 -10.30 -9.25 6.72
C ARG A 210 -10.51 -9.78 8.14
N SER A 211 -9.46 -10.33 8.74
CA SER A 211 -9.53 -10.90 10.09
C SER A 211 -9.91 -9.85 11.13
N ILE A 212 -9.31 -8.65 11.06
CA ILE A 212 -9.59 -7.55 11.98
C ILE A 212 -11.01 -7.04 11.81
N VAL A 213 -11.44 -6.77 10.58
CA VAL A 213 -12.80 -6.26 10.30
C VAL A 213 -13.85 -7.30 10.71
N ASN A 214 -13.65 -8.58 10.42
CA ASN A 214 -14.57 -9.63 10.85
C ASN A 214 -14.70 -9.72 12.37
N ARG A 215 -13.58 -9.56 13.09
CA ARG A 215 -13.55 -9.66 14.55
C ARG A 215 -14.09 -8.42 15.27
N LEU A 216 -13.88 -7.23 14.71
CA LEU A 216 -14.19 -5.98 15.41
C LEU A 216 -15.46 -5.28 14.90
N VAL A 217 -15.85 -5.51 13.64
CA VAL A 217 -16.94 -4.78 12.97
C VAL A 217 -18.07 -5.71 12.54
N CYS A 218 -17.75 -6.87 11.95
CA CYS A 218 -18.77 -7.77 11.38
C CYS A 218 -19.21 -8.92 12.30
N CYS A 219 -18.68 -9.00 13.53
CA CYS A 219 -19.09 -10.02 14.49
C CYS A 219 -20.52 -9.79 15.01
N LYS A 220 -21.06 -10.78 15.74
CA LYS A 220 -22.41 -10.70 16.34
C LYS A 220 -22.55 -9.49 17.27
N ASP A 221 -21.52 -9.27 18.10
CA ASP A 221 -21.42 -8.17 19.05
C ASP A 221 -20.26 -7.23 18.64
N PRO A 222 -20.51 -6.27 17.71
CA PRO A 222 -19.46 -5.41 17.14
C PRO A 222 -18.85 -4.50 18.20
N VAL A 223 -17.52 -4.48 18.25
CA VAL A 223 -16.75 -3.58 19.11
C VAL A 223 -16.63 -2.19 18.48
N LEU A 224 -16.62 -2.13 17.14
CA LEU A 224 -16.45 -0.91 16.35
C LEU A 224 -17.56 -0.79 15.30
N ILE A 225 -18.04 0.45 15.09
CA ILE A 225 -19.02 0.76 14.03
C ILE A 225 -18.35 0.69 12.64
N TYR A 226 -17.09 1.10 12.56
CA TYR A 226 -16.27 1.04 11.37
C TYR A 226 -14.78 0.90 11.74
N PHE A 227 -13.97 0.49 10.77
CA PHE A 227 -12.54 0.34 10.91
C PHE A 227 -11.78 1.19 9.87
N PRO A 228 -11.07 2.25 10.27
CA PRO A 228 -10.20 3.01 9.38
C PRO A 228 -8.84 2.30 9.22
N ALA A 229 -8.60 1.70 8.05
CA ALA A 229 -7.38 0.91 7.81
C ALA A 229 -6.08 1.72 7.97
N TYR A 230 -6.14 3.04 7.80
CA TYR A 230 -5.01 3.93 8.06
C TYR A 230 -4.42 3.79 9.47
N LYS A 231 -5.21 3.36 10.47
CA LYS A 231 -4.74 3.10 11.84
C LYS A 231 -3.75 1.92 11.93
N LEU A 232 -3.64 1.11 10.88
CA LEU A 232 -2.67 0.01 10.78
C LEU A 232 -1.31 0.48 10.22
N SER A 233 -1.21 1.69 9.69
CA SER A 233 0.02 2.19 9.06
C SER A 233 1.05 2.67 10.08
N GLN A 234 2.32 2.54 9.69
CA GLN A 234 3.45 3.07 10.46
C GLN A 234 3.62 4.59 10.32
N ASP A 235 2.82 5.25 9.47
CA ASP A 235 2.80 6.70 9.28
C ASP A 235 2.74 7.49 10.60
N HIS A 236 1.98 6.99 11.59
CA HIS A 236 1.88 7.62 12.91
C HIS A 236 3.23 7.69 13.64
N ILE A 237 4.07 6.67 13.49
CA ILE A 237 5.43 6.63 14.05
C ILE A 237 6.37 7.50 13.20
N GLU A 238 6.21 7.52 11.87
CA GLU A 238 6.99 8.40 11.00
C GLU A 238 6.73 9.89 11.27
N LEU A 239 5.48 10.25 11.59
CA LEU A 239 5.11 11.60 12.04
C LEU A 239 5.79 11.94 13.37
N LEU A 240 5.82 11.01 14.33
CA LEU A 240 6.54 11.19 15.59
C LEU A 240 8.04 11.44 15.35
N PHE A 241 8.69 10.65 14.49
CA PHE A 241 10.09 10.87 14.12
C PHE A 241 10.32 12.22 13.45
N SER A 242 9.39 12.67 12.63
CA SER A 242 9.45 13.99 11.99
C SER A 242 9.38 15.13 13.02
N LEU A 243 8.51 15.02 14.03
CA LEU A 243 8.45 15.98 15.14
C LEU A 243 9.74 15.99 15.97
N ILE A 244 10.35 14.82 16.20
CA ILE A 244 11.61 14.71 16.92
C ILE A 244 12.75 15.39 16.16
N ARG A 245 12.84 15.19 14.84
CA ARG A 245 13.82 15.90 14.00
C ARG A 245 13.57 17.40 13.99
N PHE A 246 12.30 17.82 13.89
CA PHE A 246 11.92 19.23 13.93
C PHE A 246 12.38 19.92 15.23
N HIS A 247 12.34 19.23 16.37
CA HIS A 247 12.90 19.75 17.63
C HIS A 247 14.41 20.01 17.58
N GLY A 248 15.14 19.36 16.69
CA GLY A 248 16.57 19.57 16.46
C GLY A 248 16.91 20.78 15.59
N GLY A 249 15.90 21.50 15.06
CA GLY A 249 16.12 22.60 14.13
C GLY A 249 16.81 22.11 12.86
N SER A 250 18.02 22.61 12.58
CA SER A 250 18.84 22.16 11.44
C SER A 250 19.54 20.81 11.66
N ASN A 251 19.36 20.16 12.82
CA ASN A 251 19.94 18.84 13.09
C ASN A 251 18.96 17.70 12.77
N ASP A 252 19.02 17.21 11.53
CA ASP A 252 18.20 16.09 11.06
C ASP A 252 18.61 14.72 11.65
N ASN A 253 19.78 14.64 12.28
CA ASN A 253 20.36 13.40 12.83
C ASN A 253 20.65 13.54 14.34
N PRO A 254 19.62 13.56 15.20
CA PRO A 254 19.79 13.74 16.63
C PRO A 254 20.57 12.58 17.27
N THR A 255 21.43 12.89 18.22
CA THR A 255 22.06 11.89 19.10
C THR A 255 20.99 11.19 19.97
N ALA A 256 21.31 10.01 20.52
CA ALA A 256 20.39 9.31 21.42
C ALA A 256 19.93 10.16 22.62
N ARG A 257 20.81 11.04 23.13
CA ARG A 257 20.48 11.99 24.21
C ARG A 257 19.48 13.05 23.74
N GLN A 258 19.67 13.61 22.54
CA GLN A 258 18.76 14.60 21.94
C GLN A 258 17.40 13.96 21.62
N PHE A 259 17.40 12.75 21.05
CA PHE A 259 16.19 11.96 20.82
C PHE A 259 15.40 11.77 22.13
N ARG A 260 16.05 11.29 23.19
CA ARG A 260 15.40 11.09 24.51
C ARG A 260 14.82 12.39 25.06
N ALA A 261 15.55 13.50 24.95
CA ALA A 261 15.10 14.81 25.42
C ALA A 261 13.88 15.31 24.62
N ALA A 262 13.90 15.19 23.30
CA ALA A 262 12.78 15.56 22.43
C ALA A 262 11.54 14.70 22.72
N CYS A 263 11.70 13.37 22.85
CA CYS A 263 10.60 12.47 23.22
C CYS A 263 9.96 12.87 24.56
N ARG A 264 10.76 13.13 25.60
CA ARG A 264 10.24 13.59 26.91
C ARG A 264 9.44 14.88 26.79
N LYS A 265 9.95 15.85 26.04
CA LYS A 265 9.27 17.13 25.82
C LYS A 265 7.93 16.95 25.11
N LEU A 266 7.88 16.09 24.08
CA LEU A 266 6.64 15.78 23.35
C LEU A 266 5.60 15.11 24.26
N LEU A 267 6.02 14.15 25.10
CA LEU A 267 5.13 13.46 26.05
C LEU A 267 4.52 14.43 27.07
N ILE A 268 5.36 15.24 27.74
CA ILE A 268 4.89 16.23 28.73
C ILE A 268 3.92 17.22 28.08
N ASN A 269 4.24 17.73 26.90
CA ASN A 269 3.37 18.66 26.18
C ASN A 269 2.01 18.02 25.81
N SER A 270 1.99 16.73 25.47
CA SER A 270 0.73 16.03 25.17
C SER A 270 -0.14 15.86 26.42
N GLU A 271 0.46 15.48 27.55
CA GLU A 271 -0.26 15.30 28.82
C GLU A 271 -0.86 16.61 29.32
N ILE A 272 -0.10 17.71 29.27
CA ILE A 272 -0.59 19.05 29.69
C ILE A 272 -1.77 19.49 28.82
N LYS A 273 -1.72 19.26 27.51
CA LYS A 273 -2.84 19.64 26.61
C LYS A 273 -4.10 18.85 26.91
N SER A 274 -3.98 17.56 27.23
CA SER A 274 -5.12 16.71 27.59
C SER A 274 -5.73 17.04 28.95
N ALA A 275 -4.97 17.66 29.86
CA ALA A 275 -5.48 18.08 31.18
C ALA A 275 -6.25 19.42 31.14
N VAL A 276 -6.19 20.16 30.04
CA VAL A 276 -6.80 21.51 29.88
C VAL A 276 -8.06 21.47 28.99
N THR A 277 -8.41 20.30 28.45
CA THR A 277 -9.63 20.03 27.67
C THR A 277 -10.53 19.05 28.38
#